data_AF-A0A959YUW5-F1
#
_entry.id   AF-A0A959YUW5-F1
#
_cell.length_a   1.000
_cell.length_b   1.000
_cell.length_c   1.000
_cell.angle_alpha   90.00
_cell.angle_beta   90.00
_cell.angle_gamma   90.00
#
_symmetry.space_group_name_H-M   'P 1'
#
loop_
_entity.id
_entity.type
_entity.pdbx_description
1 polymer ?
#
loop_
_entity_poly.entity_id
_entity_poly.type
_entity_poly.pdbx_seq_one_letter_code
_entity_poly.pdbx_strand_id
1 'polypeptide(L)'
;MDALVIACTNQGLVQRISMESQFNHQGRQRVPDIGLPWHEFRTDAAEQLNGLLVSYKGGKRLLSSRTNRYVHSKAHKGKPEKHQRTRAIRGPLHEETLYGRITITGKGTKEETYVVRKALTALTDAKQLDAVVDPVVRETLKDHVAAHGGKLKEAMKHPVYMPVKEGKEGLLVPIKRVRLRVSTHEMVEVRPDTYVEPGSNFCIAIYEDGKGKRAFRTVSFFEASQRALSKEALYPAEVDGKPLLMVLQQRDLVVLYDNHPDGIQWDSPNWLAEQVYMVRKFDRNGKVGLVRHSAANVDLNKPNAYPDGTMYVRRVGSLPAVKVRINELGVIAKA
;
A
#
# COMPACT_ATOMS: atom_id res chain seq x y z
N MET A 1 -17.23 12.72 -17.35
CA MET A 1 -18.05 12.57 -18.56
C MET A 1 -19.52 12.41 -18.20
N ASP A 2 -19.92 11.38 -17.46
CA ASP A 2 -21.34 11.12 -17.15
C ASP A 2 -22.06 12.30 -16.49
N ALA A 3 -21.42 13.00 -15.55
CA ALA A 3 -22.01 14.18 -14.91
C ALA A 3 -22.37 15.30 -15.92
N LEU A 4 -21.56 15.49 -16.97
CA LEU A 4 -21.82 16.44 -18.04
C LEU A 4 -23.03 16.00 -18.88
N VAL A 5 -23.12 14.70 -19.19
CA VAL A 5 -24.27 14.12 -19.92
C VAL A 5 -25.55 14.26 -19.11
N ILE A 6 -25.51 13.96 -17.81
CA ILE A 6 -26.64 14.13 -16.88
C ILE A 6 -27.08 15.60 -16.83
N ALA A 7 -26.14 16.54 -16.75
CA ALA A 7 -26.46 17.97 -16.73
C ALA A 7 -27.13 18.45 -18.04
N CYS A 8 -26.78 17.85 -19.18
CA CYS A 8 -27.41 18.15 -20.48
C CYS A 8 -28.72 17.38 -20.69
N THR A 9 -29.08 16.45 -19.80
CA THR A 9 -30.29 15.64 -19.91
C THR A 9 -31.46 16.39 -19.28
N ASN A 10 -32.57 16.53 -20.00
CA ASN A 10 -33.82 17.10 -19.49
C ASN A 10 -34.98 16.11 -19.65
N GLN A 11 -36.09 16.38 -18.97
CA GLN A 11 -37.25 15.48 -18.98
C GLN A 11 -37.83 15.26 -20.39
N GLY A 12 -37.78 16.27 -21.26
CA GLY A 12 -38.26 16.16 -22.65
C GLY A 12 -37.40 15.22 -23.50
N LEU A 13 -36.07 15.26 -23.34
CA LEU A 13 -35.15 14.33 -23.98
C LEU A 13 -35.40 12.90 -23.51
N VAL A 14 -35.62 12.69 -22.21
CA VAL A 14 -35.93 11.36 -21.65
C VAL A 14 -37.25 10.82 -22.21
N GLN A 15 -38.29 11.66 -22.27
CA GLN A 15 -39.58 11.27 -22.86
C GLN A 15 -39.46 10.94 -24.34
N ARG A 16 -38.73 11.74 -25.12
CA ARG A 16 -38.47 11.47 -26.54
C ARG A 16 -37.74 10.16 -26.75
N ILE A 17 -36.68 9.92 -25.97
CA ILE A 17 -35.94 8.65 -26.00
C ILE A 17 -36.88 7.49 -25.69
N SER A 18 -37.74 7.62 -24.68
CA SER A 18 -38.70 6.57 -24.30
C SER A 18 -39.75 6.30 -25.38
N MET A 19 -40.21 7.33 -26.09
CA MET A 19 -41.22 7.19 -27.16
C MET A 19 -40.63 6.57 -28.42
N GLU A 20 -39.40 6.93 -28.78
CA GLU A 20 -38.73 6.47 -30.00
C GLU A 20 -37.92 5.18 -29.82
N SER A 21 -37.69 4.77 -28.56
CA SER A 21 -37.02 3.52 -28.20
C SER A 21 -37.90 2.31 -28.51
N GLN A 22 -37.87 1.88 -29.77
CA GLN A 22 -38.51 0.66 -30.25
C GLN A 22 -37.46 -0.45 -30.49
N PHE A 23 -37.84 -1.70 -30.28
CA PHE A 23 -37.01 -2.84 -30.67
C PHE A 23 -37.24 -3.13 -32.16
N ASN A 24 -36.15 -3.29 -32.91
CA ASN A 24 -36.26 -3.77 -34.29
C ASN A 24 -36.60 -5.27 -34.32
N HIS A 25 -36.91 -5.79 -35.52
CA HIS A 25 -37.23 -7.20 -35.74
C HIS A 25 -36.11 -8.20 -35.35
N GLN A 26 -34.90 -7.71 -35.06
CA GLN A 26 -33.75 -8.49 -34.60
C GLN A 26 -33.53 -8.38 -33.07
N GLY A 27 -34.46 -7.76 -32.34
CA GLY A 27 -34.37 -7.55 -30.90
C GLY A 27 -33.35 -6.48 -30.47
N ARG A 28 -32.80 -5.69 -31.41
CA ARG A 28 -31.93 -4.56 -31.09
C ARG A 28 -32.75 -3.32 -30.82
N GLN A 29 -32.45 -2.64 -29.71
CA GLN A 29 -33.05 -1.36 -29.37
C GLN A 29 -32.59 -0.30 -30.39
N ARG A 30 -33.56 0.37 -31.02
CA ARG A 30 -33.27 1.54 -31.86
C ARG A 30 -32.90 2.69 -30.94
N VAL A 31 -31.71 3.25 -31.14
CA VAL A 31 -31.26 4.45 -30.43
C VAL A 31 -31.75 5.66 -31.22
N PRO A 32 -32.66 6.49 -30.67
CA PRO A 32 -33.13 7.68 -31.34
C PRO A 32 -32.02 8.72 -31.47
N ASP A 33 -32.00 9.44 -32.59
CA ASP A 33 -31.08 10.55 -32.79
C ASP A 33 -31.62 11.78 -32.04
N ILE A 34 -30.96 12.08 -30.92
CA ILE A 34 -31.32 13.19 -30.03
C ILE A 34 -30.55 14.48 -30.36
N GLY A 35 -29.68 14.46 -31.37
CA GLY A 35 -28.77 15.55 -31.67
C GLY A 35 -27.73 15.81 -30.57
N LEU A 36 -26.91 16.84 -30.77
CA LEU A 36 -25.98 17.33 -29.75
C LEU A 36 -26.63 18.50 -28.97
N PRO A 37 -26.31 18.69 -27.68
CA PRO A 37 -26.77 19.85 -26.92
C PRO A 37 -26.44 21.19 -27.59
N TRP A 38 -25.26 21.27 -28.21
CA TRP A 38 -24.84 22.35 -29.12
C TRP A 38 -23.79 21.81 -30.11
N HIS A 39 -23.48 22.58 -31.15
CA HIS A 39 -22.65 22.15 -32.30
C HIS A 39 -21.28 21.58 -31.89
N GLU A 40 -20.56 22.27 -30.99
CA GLU A 40 -19.20 21.93 -30.59
C GLU A 40 -19.10 21.14 -29.27
N PHE A 41 -20.22 20.60 -28.78
CA PHE A 41 -20.33 19.93 -27.48
C PHE A 41 -19.19 18.95 -27.18
N ARG A 42 -18.82 18.12 -28.16
CA ARG A 42 -17.79 17.10 -27.99
C ARG A 42 -16.39 17.71 -27.84
N THR A 43 -16.10 18.76 -28.60
CA THR A 43 -14.83 19.47 -28.56
C THR A 43 -14.68 20.19 -27.23
N ASP A 44 -15.70 20.95 -26.83
CA ASP A 44 -15.72 21.67 -25.55
C ASP A 44 -15.62 20.71 -24.37
N ALA A 45 -16.36 19.59 -24.41
CA ALA A 45 -16.29 18.57 -23.39
C ALA A 45 -14.89 17.94 -23.32
N ALA A 46 -14.26 17.65 -24.45
CA ALA A 46 -12.92 17.09 -24.48
C ALA A 46 -11.88 18.06 -23.90
N GLU A 47 -11.95 19.34 -24.25
CA GLU A 47 -11.07 20.38 -23.70
C GLU A 47 -11.21 20.49 -22.18
N GLN A 48 -12.44 20.56 -21.67
CA GLN A 48 -12.70 20.64 -20.23
C GLN A 48 -12.31 19.35 -19.48
N LEU A 49 -12.48 18.18 -20.11
CA LEU A 49 -12.08 16.91 -19.50
C LEU A 49 -10.56 16.74 -19.46
N ASN A 50 -9.82 17.29 -20.41
CA ASN A 50 -8.35 17.24 -20.41
C ASN A 50 -7.76 18.06 -19.25
N GLY A 51 -8.35 19.21 -18.91
CA GLY A 51 -7.96 20.03 -17.77
C GLY A 51 -8.52 19.56 -16.42
N LEU A 52 -9.26 18.46 -16.38
CA LEU A 52 -9.97 18.03 -15.18
C LEU A 52 -9.00 17.59 -14.07
N LEU A 53 -9.17 18.19 -12.90
CA LEU A 53 -8.44 17.82 -11.70
C LEU A 53 -9.25 16.87 -10.81
N VAL A 54 -8.69 15.69 -10.54
CA VAL A 54 -9.29 14.69 -9.65
C VAL A 54 -8.86 14.95 -8.21
N SER A 55 -9.83 15.26 -7.35
CA SER A 55 -9.61 15.31 -5.91
C SER A 55 -9.74 13.92 -5.29
N TYR A 56 -8.91 13.65 -4.29
CA TYR A 56 -8.97 12.41 -3.51
C TYR A 56 -9.30 12.74 -2.07
N LYS A 57 -10.26 12.00 -1.50
CA LYS A 57 -10.49 12.03 -0.05
C LYS A 57 -9.26 11.43 0.65
N GLY A 58 -8.41 12.33 1.14
CA GLY A 58 -7.13 12.00 1.75
C GLY A 58 -7.23 11.32 3.10
N GLY A 59 -6.10 10.71 3.52
CA GLY A 59 -5.81 10.28 4.89
C GLY A 59 -6.59 9.06 5.39
N LYS A 60 -5.88 7.98 5.71
CA LYS A 60 -6.45 6.96 6.61
C LYS A 60 -6.57 7.58 7.99
N ARG A 61 -7.77 7.69 8.54
CA ARG A 61 -7.95 8.16 9.91
C ARG A 61 -7.35 7.15 10.88
N LEU A 62 -6.25 7.48 11.58
CA LEU A 62 -5.61 6.58 12.55
C LEU A 62 -6.59 6.13 13.64
N LEU A 63 -7.17 7.10 14.34
CA LEU A 63 -8.05 6.88 15.49
C LEU A 63 -9.44 7.43 15.23
N SER A 64 -10.44 6.62 15.54
CA SER A 64 -11.85 7.04 15.61
C SER A 64 -12.36 6.92 17.04
N SER A 65 -13.07 7.95 17.51
CA SER A 65 -13.82 7.84 18.75
C SER A 65 -15.13 7.12 18.46
N ARG A 66 -15.44 6.07 19.22
CA ARG A 66 -16.77 5.46 19.24
C ARG A 66 -17.37 5.59 20.63
N THR A 67 -18.68 5.65 20.67
CA THR A 67 -19.44 5.59 21.91
C THR A 67 -20.06 4.22 22.00
N ASN A 68 -19.56 3.39 22.91
CA ASN A 68 -20.14 2.08 23.18
C ASN A 68 -21.25 2.24 24.23
N ARG A 69 -22.48 1.87 23.89
CA ARG A 69 -23.61 1.88 24.82
C ARG A 69 -23.71 0.50 25.44
N TYR A 70 -23.74 0.43 26.76
CA TYR A 70 -23.83 -0.84 27.47
C TYR A 70 -24.87 -0.77 28.58
N VAL A 71 -25.56 -1.89 28.78
CA VAL A 71 -26.67 -2.01 29.75
C VAL A 71 -26.15 -2.49 31.11
N HIS A 72 -25.15 -3.35 31.11
CA HIS A 72 -24.63 -3.99 32.32
C HIS A 72 -23.18 -3.61 32.59
N SER A 73 -22.90 -3.04 33.76
CA SER A 73 -21.54 -2.88 34.28
C SER A 73 -21.56 -2.91 35.80
N LYS A 74 -20.69 -3.74 36.38
CA LYS A 74 -20.49 -3.87 37.82
C LYS A 74 -19.97 -2.58 38.47
N ALA A 75 -19.22 -1.77 37.72
CA ALA A 75 -18.62 -0.53 38.20
C ALA A 75 -19.62 0.62 38.42
N HIS A 76 -20.87 0.50 37.94
CA HIS A 76 -21.85 1.59 37.98
C HIS A 76 -23.27 1.07 38.29
N LYS A 77 -23.48 0.31 39.37
CA LYS A 77 -24.84 -0.08 39.79
C LYS A 77 -25.75 1.17 39.87
N GLY A 78 -26.94 1.12 39.27
CA GLY A 78 -28.00 2.13 39.45
C GLY A 78 -28.12 3.27 38.42
N LYS A 79 -27.34 3.30 37.34
CA LYS A 79 -27.52 4.30 36.25
C LYS A 79 -27.98 3.64 34.92
N PRO A 80 -29.05 4.13 34.24
CA PRO A 80 -29.69 3.42 33.13
C PRO A 80 -29.05 3.65 31.75
N GLU A 81 -28.34 4.76 31.52
CA GLU A 81 -27.58 4.98 30.28
C GLU A 81 -26.10 5.17 30.58
N LYS A 82 -25.27 4.28 30.03
CA LYS A 82 -23.82 4.38 30.19
C LYS A 82 -23.17 4.28 28.82
N HIS A 83 -22.50 5.36 28.50
CA HIS A 83 -21.76 5.53 27.26
C HIS A 83 -20.27 5.44 27.61
N GLN A 84 -19.57 4.44 27.09
CA GLN A 84 -18.11 4.38 27.15
C GLN A 84 -17.54 4.95 25.87
N ARG A 85 -16.82 6.07 25.97
CA ARG A 85 -16.06 6.60 24.83
C ARG A 85 -14.80 5.77 24.64
N THR A 86 -14.72 5.01 23.56
CA THR A 86 -13.56 4.19 23.19
C THR A 86 -12.83 4.81 22.00
N ARG A 87 -11.52 4.54 21.91
CA ARG A 87 -10.72 4.88 20.73
C ARG A 87 -10.46 3.60 19.96
N ALA A 88 -10.84 3.59 18.69
CA ALA A 88 -10.65 2.46 17.79
C ALA A 88 -9.66 2.84 16.67
N ILE A 89 -8.64 1.99 16.49
CA ILE A 89 -7.68 2.06 15.39
C ILE A 89 -8.34 1.57 14.10
N ARG A 90 -8.10 2.25 12.96
CA ARG A 90 -8.73 1.91 11.67
C ARG A 90 -7.72 1.39 10.65
N GLY A 91 -7.31 0.14 10.81
CA GLY A 91 -6.47 -0.55 9.84
C GLY A 91 -5.76 -1.75 10.47
N PRO A 92 -5.20 -2.65 9.63
CA PRO A 92 -4.33 -3.71 10.11
C PRO A 92 -3.06 -3.09 10.72
N LEU A 93 -2.71 -3.54 11.93
CA LEU A 93 -1.57 -3.04 12.68
C LEU A 93 -0.25 -3.68 12.26
N HIS A 94 -0.29 -4.95 11.87
CA HIS A 94 0.87 -5.74 11.47
C HIS A 94 0.39 -6.88 10.58
N GLU A 95 1.32 -7.57 9.93
CA GLU A 95 1.05 -8.79 9.18
C GLU A 95 0.66 -9.94 10.12
N GLU A 96 -0.09 -10.91 9.61
CA GLU A 96 -0.60 -12.04 10.41
C GLU A 96 0.50 -13.04 10.81
N THR A 97 1.63 -13.03 10.09
CA THR A 97 2.70 -14.00 10.31
C THR A 97 3.48 -13.67 11.57
N LEU A 98 3.58 -14.66 12.47
CA LEU A 98 4.40 -14.59 13.67
C LEU A 98 5.80 -15.14 13.41
N TYR A 99 6.80 -14.43 13.90
CA TYR A 99 8.21 -14.77 13.78
C TYR A 99 8.80 -15.01 15.16
N GLY A 100 9.71 -15.97 15.26
CA GLY A 100 10.60 -16.12 16.40
C GLY A 100 11.94 -15.44 16.12
N ARG A 101 12.71 -15.13 17.17
CA ARG A 101 14.09 -14.66 17.05
C ARG A 101 15.03 -15.75 17.54
N ILE A 102 16.11 -15.99 16.80
CA ILE A 102 17.18 -16.90 17.20
C ILE A 102 18.53 -16.22 17.06
N THR A 103 19.49 -16.66 17.87
CA THR A 103 20.90 -16.28 17.72
C THR A 103 21.61 -17.41 17.00
N ILE A 104 22.19 -17.12 15.84
CA ILE A 104 23.04 -18.05 15.13
C ILE A 104 24.48 -17.78 15.52
N THR A 105 25.17 -18.82 15.95
CA THR A 105 26.60 -18.79 16.26
C THR A 105 27.36 -19.45 15.12
N GLY A 106 28.16 -18.67 14.40
CA GLY A 106 28.98 -19.18 13.28
C GLY A 106 30.31 -18.44 13.22
N LYS A 107 31.43 -19.18 13.10
CA LYS A 107 32.80 -18.65 12.95
C LYS A 107 33.13 -17.45 13.86
N GLY A 108 32.72 -17.49 15.13
CA GLY A 108 33.01 -16.43 16.12
C GLY A 108 32.09 -15.20 16.08
N THR A 109 31.17 -15.11 15.13
CA THR A 109 30.14 -14.05 15.07
C THR A 109 28.79 -14.55 15.62
N LYS A 110 28.14 -13.72 16.45
CA LYS A 110 26.76 -13.91 16.91
C LYS A 110 25.86 -13.01 16.06
N GLU A 111 24.98 -13.62 15.28
CA GLU A 111 24.01 -12.89 14.45
C GLU A 111 22.59 -13.20 14.97
N GLU A 112 21.83 -12.16 15.32
CA GLU A 112 20.41 -12.32 15.62
C GLU A 112 19.61 -12.30 14.31
N THR A 113 18.76 -13.30 14.10
CA THR A 113 17.89 -13.36 12.92
C THR A 113 16.48 -13.76 13.32
N TYR A 114 15.52 -13.28 12.56
CA TYR A 114 14.14 -13.72 12.65
C TYR A 114 13.90 -14.99 11.84
N VAL A 115 13.02 -15.84 12.33
CA VAL A 115 12.69 -17.13 11.72
C VAL A 115 11.19 -17.37 11.68
N VAL A 116 10.75 -18.04 10.63
CA VAL A 116 9.36 -18.49 10.45
C VAL A 116 9.33 -19.97 10.13
N ARG A 117 8.30 -20.68 10.63
CA ARG A 117 8.14 -22.12 10.40
C ARG A 117 7.17 -22.38 9.23
N LYS A 118 7.69 -22.77 8.07
CA LYS A 118 6.87 -23.11 6.89
C LYS A 118 6.79 -24.62 6.67
N ALA A 119 5.68 -25.07 6.09
CA ALA A 119 5.56 -26.44 5.59
C ALA A 119 6.43 -26.64 4.35
N LEU A 120 6.95 -27.84 4.16
CA LEU A 120 7.76 -28.16 2.97
C LEU A 120 6.97 -27.95 1.66
N THR A 121 5.69 -28.29 1.68
CA THR A 121 4.76 -28.10 0.54
C THR A 121 4.49 -26.63 0.21
N ALA A 122 4.76 -25.70 1.13
CA ALA A 122 4.58 -24.26 0.94
C ALA A 122 5.84 -23.57 0.38
N LEU A 123 6.94 -24.31 0.18
CA LEU A 123 8.16 -23.79 -0.43
C LEU A 123 7.99 -23.73 -1.95
N THR A 124 8.31 -22.57 -2.53
CA THR A 124 8.07 -22.30 -3.96
C THR A 124 9.34 -22.07 -4.75
N ASP A 125 10.43 -21.66 -4.09
CA ASP A 125 11.70 -21.31 -4.73
C ASP A 125 12.85 -22.09 -4.05
N ALA A 126 13.76 -22.63 -4.86
CA ALA A 126 14.92 -23.37 -4.38
C ALA A 126 15.83 -22.51 -3.49
N LYS A 127 15.88 -21.19 -3.71
CA LYS A 127 16.63 -20.25 -2.84
C LYS A 127 16.13 -20.24 -1.40
N GLN A 128 14.89 -20.67 -1.15
CA GLN A 128 14.34 -20.78 0.21
C GLN A 128 15.03 -21.90 1.01
N LEU A 129 15.62 -22.90 0.35
CA LEU A 129 16.37 -23.96 1.02
C LEU A 129 17.64 -23.41 1.69
N ASP A 130 18.31 -22.42 1.09
CA ASP A 130 19.49 -21.79 1.69
C ASP A 130 19.14 -20.98 2.96
N ALA A 131 17.89 -20.56 3.07
CA ALA A 131 17.37 -19.89 4.26
C ALA A 131 17.03 -20.86 5.40
N VAL A 132 17.00 -22.18 5.17
CA VAL A 132 16.76 -23.17 6.23
C VAL A 132 17.84 -23.04 7.30
N VAL A 133 17.40 -22.95 8.56
CA VAL A 133 18.28 -22.68 9.71
C VAL A 133 19.18 -23.87 10.03
N ASP A 134 18.61 -25.08 10.05
CA ASP A 134 19.34 -26.30 10.40
C ASP A 134 20.16 -26.78 9.18
N PRO A 135 21.50 -26.83 9.28
CA PRO A 135 22.36 -27.16 8.16
C PRO A 135 22.19 -28.61 7.71
N VAL A 136 21.94 -29.54 8.62
CA VAL A 136 21.73 -30.96 8.29
C VAL A 136 20.44 -31.12 7.51
N VAL A 137 19.35 -30.54 8.02
CA VAL A 137 18.05 -30.55 7.33
C VAL A 137 18.14 -29.85 5.97
N ARG A 138 18.91 -28.77 5.86
CA ARG A 138 19.12 -28.06 4.61
C ARG A 138 19.76 -28.95 3.55
N GLU A 139 20.86 -29.62 3.87
CA GLU A 139 21.52 -30.52 2.92
C GLU A 139 20.63 -31.71 2.57
N THR A 140 19.96 -32.33 3.56
CA THR A 140 18.98 -33.41 3.30
C THR A 140 17.88 -32.97 2.33
N LEU A 141 17.37 -31.75 2.44
CA LEU A 141 16.37 -31.23 1.51
C LEU A 141 16.94 -30.97 0.11
N LYS A 142 18.18 -30.49 0.00
CA LYS A 142 18.84 -30.29 -1.30
C LYS A 142 19.07 -31.62 -2.01
N ASP A 143 19.57 -32.63 -1.29
CA ASP A 143 19.78 -33.98 -1.81
C ASP A 143 18.46 -34.61 -2.24
N HIS A 144 17.40 -34.47 -1.43
CA HIS A 144 16.07 -34.97 -1.77
C HIS A 144 15.52 -34.31 -3.04
N VAL A 145 15.72 -33.00 -3.22
CA VAL A 145 15.32 -32.30 -4.46
C VAL A 145 16.13 -32.78 -5.66
N ALA A 146 17.44 -33.00 -5.50
CA ALA A 146 18.29 -33.52 -6.55
C ALA A 146 17.86 -34.94 -6.98
N ALA A 147 17.54 -35.80 -6.02
CA ALA A 147 17.07 -37.17 -6.27
C ALA A 147 15.72 -37.23 -7.01
N HIS A 148 14.87 -36.21 -6.88
CA HIS A 148 13.54 -36.14 -7.51
C HIS A 148 13.51 -35.21 -8.74
N GLY A 149 14.61 -35.16 -9.50
CA GLY A 149 14.69 -34.47 -10.79
C GLY A 149 14.76 -32.94 -10.70
N GLY A 150 15.20 -32.40 -9.56
CA GLY A 150 15.50 -30.96 -9.37
C GLY A 150 14.28 -30.05 -9.22
N LYS A 151 13.05 -30.59 -9.32
CA LYS A 151 11.81 -29.81 -9.21
C LYS A 151 11.33 -29.79 -7.77
N LEU A 152 11.54 -28.66 -7.07
CA LEU A 152 11.19 -28.49 -5.66
C LEU A 152 9.76 -28.95 -5.32
N LYS A 153 8.75 -28.50 -6.07
CA LYS A 153 7.34 -28.83 -5.77
C LYS A 153 7.02 -30.32 -5.92
N GLU A 154 7.65 -30.99 -6.90
CA GLU A 154 7.45 -32.43 -7.11
C GLU A 154 8.20 -33.23 -6.05
N ALA A 155 9.44 -32.85 -5.74
CA ALA A 155 10.22 -33.47 -4.68
C ALA A 155 9.51 -33.42 -3.32
N MET A 156 8.88 -32.29 -2.97
CA MET A 156 8.18 -32.11 -1.70
C MET A 156 6.83 -32.86 -1.60
N LYS A 157 6.36 -33.52 -2.68
CA LYS A 157 5.23 -34.47 -2.59
C LYS A 157 5.67 -35.81 -2.00
N HIS A 158 6.95 -36.17 -2.19
CA HIS A 158 7.53 -37.36 -1.59
C HIS A 158 7.97 -37.07 -0.14
N PRO A 159 7.77 -38.02 0.79
CA PRO A 159 8.14 -37.81 2.18
C PRO A 159 9.66 -37.65 2.33
N VAL A 160 10.07 -36.65 3.10
CA VAL A 160 11.47 -36.43 3.50
C VAL A 160 11.63 -36.84 4.95
N TYR A 161 12.66 -37.61 5.26
CA TYR A 161 12.94 -38.09 6.61
C TYR A 161 14.22 -37.46 7.18
N MET A 162 14.26 -37.31 8.50
CA MET A 162 15.45 -36.84 9.20
C MET A 162 16.57 -37.87 9.06
N PRO A 163 17.83 -37.45 8.80
CA PRO A 163 18.95 -38.37 8.85
C PRO A 163 19.10 -38.94 10.25
N VAL A 164 19.18 -40.27 10.31
CA VAL A 164 19.22 -41.03 11.54
C VAL A 164 20.68 -41.11 12.02
N LYS A 165 20.90 -40.95 13.33
CA LYS A 165 22.23 -41.17 13.92
C LYS A 165 22.52 -42.66 14.03
N GLU A 166 23.80 -43.00 13.95
CA GLU A 166 24.32 -44.37 14.14
C GLU A 166 23.74 -45.01 15.42
N GLY A 167 23.22 -46.24 15.30
CA GLY A 167 22.57 -46.98 16.40
C GLY A 167 21.06 -46.75 16.57
N LYS A 168 20.39 -45.98 15.69
CA LYS A 168 18.91 -45.84 15.65
C LYS A 168 18.28 -46.28 14.33
N GLU A 169 18.95 -47.18 13.62
CA GLU A 169 18.55 -47.68 12.31
C GLU A 169 17.08 -48.15 12.33
N GLY A 170 16.28 -47.66 11.37
CA GLY A 170 14.84 -47.92 11.28
C GLY A 170 13.92 -46.81 11.80
N LEU A 171 14.43 -45.80 12.52
CA LEU A 171 13.59 -44.69 12.98
C LEU A 171 13.33 -43.67 11.86
N LEU A 172 12.11 -43.68 11.31
CA LEU A 172 11.69 -42.74 10.27
C LEU A 172 10.95 -41.53 10.87
N VAL A 173 11.66 -40.42 11.07
CA VAL A 173 11.04 -39.16 11.52
C VAL A 173 10.79 -38.24 10.32
N PRO A 174 9.53 -38.03 9.89
CA PRO A 174 9.25 -37.20 8.71
C PRO A 174 9.43 -35.71 9.01
N ILE A 175 10.13 -35.01 8.12
CA ILE A 175 10.28 -33.56 8.14
C ILE A 175 9.05 -32.96 7.45
N LYS A 176 8.11 -32.40 8.23
CA LYS A 176 6.90 -31.77 7.67
C LYS A 176 7.04 -30.26 7.50
N ARG A 177 7.82 -29.62 8.39
CA ARG A 177 7.96 -28.17 8.49
C ARG A 177 9.38 -27.80 8.89
N VAL A 178 9.92 -26.75 8.30
CA VAL A 178 11.27 -26.25 8.58
C VAL A 178 11.23 -24.78 9.00
N ARG A 179 12.26 -24.37 9.77
CA ARG A 179 12.48 -22.96 10.14
C ARG A 179 13.33 -22.30 9.05
N LEU A 180 12.85 -21.18 8.52
CA LEU A 180 13.55 -20.38 7.54
C LEU A 180 13.94 -19.05 8.16
N ARG A 181 15.16 -18.59 7.88
CA ARG A 181 15.64 -17.23 8.15
C ARG A 181 14.89 -16.23 7.29
N VAL A 182 14.67 -15.05 7.86
CA VAL A 182 13.96 -13.95 7.22
C VAL A 182 14.86 -12.73 7.28
N SER A 183 15.06 -12.07 6.14
CA SER A 183 16.00 -10.96 5.99
C SER A 183 15.46 -9.61 6.49
N THR A 184 14.36 -9.57 7.22
CA THR A 184 13.72 -8.32 7.69
C THR A 184 14.32 -7.90 9.04
N HIS A 185 14.71 -6.63 9.20
CA HIS A 185 15.45 -6.16 10.39
C HIS A 185 14.59 -5.34 11.37
N GLU A 186 13.42 -4.87 10.95
CA GLU A 186 12.54 -4.02 11.75
C GLU A 186 11.23 -4.73 12.06
N MET A 187 11.35 -5.78 12.87
CA MET A 187 10.20 -6.46 13.45
C MET A 187 9.76 -5.78 14.75
N VAL A 188 8.47 -5.85 15.03
CA VAL A 188 7.91 -5.38 16.31
C VAL A 188 7.65 -6.58 17.20
N GLU A 189 8.13 -6.52 18.44
CA GLU A 189 7.77 -7.49 19.47
C GLU A 189 6.35 -7.21 19.97
N VAL A 190 5.45 -8.19 19.82
CA VAL A 190 4.05 -8.07 20.28
C VAL A 190 3.81 -8.81 21.60
N ARG A 191 4.63 -9.82 21.88
CA ARG A 191 4.66 -10.64 23.10
C ARG A 191 6.09 -11.17 23.26
N PRO A 192 6.49 -11.61 24.48
CA PRO A 192 7.81 -12.17 24.69
C PRO A 192 8.19 -13.19 23.61
N ASP A 193 9.35 -12.97 22.98
CA ASP A 193 9.93 -13.82 21.92
C ASP A 193 9.08 -13.98 20.64
N THR A 194 8.05 -13.12 20.47
CA THR A 194 7.12 -13.18 19.33
C THR A 194 7.08 -11.85 18.59
N TYR A 195 7.47 -11.91 17.33
CA TYR A 195 7.70 -10.76 16.48
C TYR A 195 6.77 -10.75 15.27
N VAL A 196 6.44 -9.55 14.77
CA VAL A 196 5.60 -9.35 13.58
C VAL A 196 6.17 -8.26 12.70
N GLU A 197 5.90 -8.34 11.40
CA GLU A 197 6.18 -7.24 10.48
C GLU A 197 5.09 -6.16 10.62
N PRO A 198 5.44 -4.86 10.77
CA PRO A 198 4.48 -3.75 10.93
C PRO A 198 3.50 -3.55 9.76
N GLY A 199 3.61 -4.33 8.68
CA GLY A 199 2.78 -4.24 7.50
C GLY A 199 2.83 -2.87 6.84
N SER A 200 1.68 -2.20 6.76
CA SER A 200 1.53 -0.95 6.00
C SER A 200 2.21 0.26 6.65
N ASN A 201 2.75 1.16 5.81
CA ASN A 201 3.28 2.46 6.26
C ASN A 201 2.15 3.50 6.29
N PHE A 202 2.15 4.38 7.31
CA PHE A 202 1.14 5.41 7.47
C PHE A 202 1.49 6.69 6.71
N CYS A 203 2.70 7.19 6.91
CA CYS A 203 3.22 8.37 6.23
C CYS A 203 4.73 8.28 6.06
N ILE A 204 5.24 9.12 5.15
CA ILE A 204 6.66 9.40 5.00
C ILE A 204 6.87 10.91 5.22
N ALA A 205 7.68 11.24 6.22
CA ALA A 205 8.10 12.61 6.51
C ALA A 205 9.40 12.89 5.76
N ILE A 206 9.45 14.01 5.04
CA ILE A 206 10.57 14.45 4.21
C ILE A 206 11.14 15.72 4.85
N TYR A 207 12.46 15.73 5.05
CA TYR A 207 13.21 16.83 5.64
C TYR A 207 14.22 17.33 4.62
N GLU A 208 14.47 18.63 4.58
CA GLU A 208 15.38 19.25 3.60
C GLU A 208 16.24 20.30 4.30
N ASP A 209 17.53 20.35 3.97
CA ASP A 209 18.38 21.46 4.40
C ASP A 209 18.31 22.63 3.42
N GLY A 210 18.86 23.79 3.79
CA GLY A 210 18.91 24.97 2.90
C GLY A 210 19.72 24.78 1.61
N LYS A 211 20.30 23.59 1.36
CA LYS A 211 21.06 23.24 0.14
C LYS A 211 20.33 22.20 -0.72
N GLY A 212 19.10 21.82 -0.37
CA GLY A 212 18.29 20.86 -1.11
C GLY A 212 18.58 19.38 -0.83
N LYS A 213 19.47 19.05 0.13
CA LYS A 213 19.77 17.65 0.47
C LYS A 213 18.70 17.10 1.41
N ARG A 214 17.97 16.09 0.96
CA ARG A 214 16.86 15.53 1.73
C ARG A 214 17.23 14.38 2.65
N ALA A 215 16.55 14.30 3.78
CA ALA A 215 16.44 13.13 4.64
C ALA A 215 14.97 12.71 4.72
N PHE A 216 14.70 11.49 5.17
CA PHE A 216 13.32 11.01 5.31
C PHE A 216 13.16 10.09 6.50
N ARG A 217 11.93 10.03 7.00
CA ARG A 217 11.51 9.07 8.03
C ARG A 217 10.17 8.47 7.62
N THR A 218 10.16 7.15 7.42
CA THR A 218 8.92 6.41 7.19
C THR A 218 8.35 5.96 8.52
N VAL A 219 7.07 6.27 8.78
CA VAL A 219 6.37 5.87 10.01
C VAL A 219 5.40 4.76 9.66
N SER A 220 5.53 3.61 10.31
CA SER A 220 4.62 2.48 10.13
C SER A 220 3.22 2.79 10.67
N PHE A 221 2.19 2.10 10.19
CA PHE A 221 0.84 2.24 10.75
C PHE A 221 0.78 1.80 12.21
N PHE A 222 1.58 0.81 12.59
CA PHE A 222 1.75 0.37 13.97
C PHE A 222 2.30 1.51 14.86
N GLU A 223 3.46 2.06 14.50
CA GLU A 223 4.13 3.14 15.24
C GLU A 223 3.23 4.38 15.32
N ALA A 224 2.60 4.76 14.20
CA ALA A 224 1.70 5.91 14.15
C ALA A 224 0.49 5.72 15.08
N SER A 225 -0.05 4.51 15.18
CA SER A 225 -1.17 4.20 16.06
C SER A 225 -0.78 4.26 17.53
N GLN A 226 0.39 3.73 17.90
CA GLN A 226 0.91 3.81 19.27
C GLN A 226 1.15 5.26 19.69
N ARG A 227 1.89 6.02 18.88
CA ARG A 227 2.14 7.45 19.15
C ARG A 227 0.84 8.25 19.28
N ALA A 228 -0.13 8.02 18.39
CA ALA A 228 -1.42 8.70 18.45
C ALA A 228 -2.23 8.34 19.72
N LEU A 229 -2.12 7.11 20.22
CA LEU A 229 -2.73 6.71 21.49
C LEU A 229 -2.04 7.38 22.68
N SER A 230 -0.71 7.45 22.67
CA SER A 230 0.12 8.14 23.66
C SER A 230 0.07 9.67 23.58
N LYS A 231 -0.57 10.22 22.54
CA LYS A 231 -0.61 11.67 22.21
C LYS A 231 0.78 12.26 21.89
N GLU A 232 1.66 11.45 21.33
CA GLU A 232 2.98 11.86 20.86
C GLU A 232 2.93 12.33 19.41
N ALA A 233 3.89 13.17 19.03
CA ALA A 233 4.07 13.57 17.64
C ALA A 233 4.44 12.34 16.78
N LEU A 234 3.81 12.21 15.60
CA LEU A 234 4.04 11.09 14.69
C LEU A 234 5.46 11.06 14.12
N TYR A 235 6.04 12.24 13.94
CA TYR A 235 7.37 12.47 13.39
C TYR A 235 7.98 13.69 14.10
N PRO A 236 9.31 13.74 14.24
CA PRO A 236 9.99 14.91 14.79
C PRO A 236 9.87 16.11 13.85
N ALA A 237 10.06 17.32 14.39
CA ALA A 237 10.09 18.55 13.58
C ALA A 237 11.38 18.68 12.76
N GLU A 238 12.45 18.03 13.21
CA GLU A 238 13.79 18.10 12.63
C GLU A 238 14.49 16.73 12.73
N VAL A 239 15.29 16.39 11.72
CA VAL A 239 16.15 15.20 11.71
C VAL A 239 17.50 15.59 11.12
N ASP A 240 18.60 15.24 11.78
CA ASP A 240 19.98 15.50 11.32
C ASP A 240 20.26 16.96 10.94
N GLY A 241 19.72 17.93 11.69
CA GLY A 241 19.88 19.36 11.38
C GLY A 241 18.95 19.88 10.29
N LYS A 242 18.00 19.05 9.80
CA LYS A 242 17.14 19.36 8.65
C LYS A 242 15.68 19.54 9.09
N PRO A 243 15.07 20.71 8.85
CA PRO A 243 13.66 20.94 9.16
C PRO A 243 12.73 20.09 8.27
N LEU A 244 11.54 19.81 8.78
CA LEU A 244 10.48 19.13 8.06
C LEU A 244 10.03 19.97 6.85
N LEU A 245 10.16 19.41 5.65
CA LEU A 245 9.70 20.02 4.40
C LEU A 245 8.24 19.70 4.14
N MET A 246 7.90 18.41 4.13
CA MET A 246 6.54 17.94 3.85
C MET A 246 6.32 16.53 4.38
N VAL A 247 5.06 16.14 4.48
CA VAL A 247 4.65 14.78 4.88
C VAL A 247 3.73 14.22 3.81
N LEU A 248 4.02 13.03 3.32
CA LEU A 248 3.21 12.36 2.31
C LEU A 248 2.50 11.13 2.91
N GLN A 249 1.22 11.02 2.64
CA GLN A 249 0.37 9.87 2.94
C GLN A 249 -0.18 9.25 1.65
N GLN A 250 -0.71 8.04 1.75
CA GLN A 250 -1.44 7.46 0.62
C GLN A 250 -2.61 8.37 0.24
N ARG A 251 -2.78 8.60 -1.07
CA ARG A 251 -3.76 9.52 -1.67
C ARG A 251 -3.48 11.00 -1.52
N ASP A 252 -2.37 11.40 -0.90
CA ASP A 252 -1.93 12.78 -1.00
C ASP A 252 -1.58 13.12 -2.45
N LEU A 253 -1.80 14.37 -2.84
CA LEU A 253 -1.52 14.87 -4.17
C LEU A 253 -0.22 15.69 -4.15
N VAL A 254 0.54 15.55 -5.22
CA VAL A 254 1.77 16.29 -5.45
C VAL A 254 1.80 16.80 -6.88
N VAL A 255 2.35 17.99 -7.08
CA VAL A 255 2.71 18.49 -8.42
C VAL A 255 4.19 18.23 -8.62
N LEU A 256 4.54 17.58 -9.72
CA LEU A 256 5.93 17.39 -10.11
C LEU A 256 6.45 18.61 -10.87
N TYR A 257 7.73 18.93 -10.69
CA TYR A 257 8.44 19.95 -11.44
C TYR A 257 9.75 19.41 -11.97
N ASP A 258 10.32 20.04 -13.00
CA ASP A 258 11.57 19.57 -13.60
C ASP A 258 12.79 20.10 -12.82
N ASN A 259 12.90 21.42 -12.69
CA ASN A 259 14.08 22.09 -12.12
C ASN A 259 13.80 22.75 -10.77
N HIS A 260 12.78 23.63 -10.71
CA HIS A 260 12.46 24.41 -9.52
C HIS A 260 10.95 24.56 -9.35
N PRO A 261 10.41 24.63 -8.11
CA PRO A 261 8.98 24.87 -7.85
C PRO A 261 8.39 26.11 -8.51
N ASP A 262 9.21 27.12 -8.81
CA ASP A 262 8.75 28.36 -9.47
C ASP A 262 8.41 28.15 -10.95
N GLY A 263 8.87 27.06 -11.56
CA GLY A 263 8.50 26.69 -12.93
C GLY A 263 7.09 26.08 -13.06
N ILE A 264 6.37 25.90 -11.95
CA ILE A 264 5.03 25.33 -11.95
C ILE A 264 4.02 26.34 -12.53
N GLN A 265 3.28 25.93 -13.56
CA GLN A 265 2.25 26.75 -14.20
C GLN A 265 0.91 26.62 -13.45
N TRP A 266 0.76 27.36 -12.34
CA TRP A 266 -0.45 27.30 -11.50
C TRP A 266 -1.73 27.75 -12.23
N ASP A 267 -1.59 28.58 -13.26
CA ASP A 267 -2.72 29.15 -14.01
C ASP A 267 -3.11 28.32 -15.24
N SER A 268 -2.46 27.18 -15.50
CA SER A 268 -2.70 26.31 -16.66
C SER A 268 -3.34 24.99 -16.24
N PRO A 269 -4.68 24.84 -16.35
CA PRO A 269 -5.37 23.62 -15.93
C PRO A 269 -4.91 22.36 -16.67
N ASN A 270 -4.70 22.47 -17.97
CA ASN A 270 -4.26 21.34 -18.81
C ASN A 270 -2.86 20.87 -18.40
N TRP A 271 -1.94 21.81 -18.17
CA TRP A 271 -0.59 21.47 -17.70
C TRP A 271 -0.64 20.82 -16.31
N LEU A 272 -1.43 21.39 -15.38
CA LEU A 272 -1.60 20.81 -14.05
C LEU A 272 -2.19 19.40 -14.09
N ALA A 273 -3.18 19.14 -14.94
CA ALA A 273 -3.78 17.82 -15.09
C ALA A 273 -2.76 16.75 -15.53
N GLU A 274 -1.70 17.13 -16.25
CA GLU A 274 -0.60 16.23 -16.62
C GLU A 274 0.47 16.08 -15.52
N GLN A 275 0.65 17.10 -14.69
CA GLN A 275 1.72 17.19 -13.69
C GLN A 275 1.29 16.87 -12.26
N VAL A 276 0.00 16.67 -12.01
CA VAL A 276 -0.53 16.25 -10.71
C VAL A 276 -0.50 14.72 -10.59
N TYR A 277 0.16 14.24 -9.54
CA TYR A 277 0.25 12.84 -9.20
C TYR A 277 -0.26 12.57 -7.80
N MET A 278 -0.87 11.41 -7.63
CA MET A 278 -1.30 10.85 -6.37
C MET A 278 -0.24 9.89 -5.82
N VAL A 279 0.07 10.05 -4.53
CA VAL A 279 0.95 9.15 -3.79
C VAL A 279 0.23 7.83 -3.57
N ARG A 280 0.67 6.80 -4.29
CA ARG A 280 0.04 5.47 -4.27
C ARG A 280 0.66 4.57 -3.21
N LYS A 281 1.99 4.52 -3.13
CA LYS A 281 2.74 3.73 -2.15
C LYS A 281 4.07 4.38 -1.80
N PHE A 282 4.62 4.05 -0.66
CA PHE A 282 5.99 4.40 -0.28
C PHE A 282 6.58 3.31 0.60
N ASP A 283 7.88 3.07 0.46
CA ASP A 283 8.61 2.07 1.21
C ASP A 283 9.50 2.69 2.30
N ARG A 284 10.18 1.83 3.05
CA ARG A 284 11.12 2.24 4.10
C ARG A 284 12.49 2.66 3.56
N ASN A 285 12.77 2.38 2.29
CA ASN A 285 13.99 2.80 1.61
C ASN A 285 13.86 4.18 0.95
N GLY A 286 12.75 4.87 1.19
CA GLY A 286 12.47 6.19 0.64
C GLY A 286 12.07 6.17 -0.83
N LYS A 287 11.60 5.05 -1.38
CA LYS A 287 10.94 5.04 -2.70
C LYS A 287 9.49 5.44 -2.55
N VAL A 288 9.05 6.38 -3.38
CA VAL A 288 7.67 6.85 -3.47
C VAL A 288 7.14 6.52 -4.86
N GLY A 289 6.04 5.77 -4.89
CA GLY A 289 5.30 5.45 -6.09
C GLY A 289 4.17 6.45 -6.31
N LEU A 290 4.21 7.10 -7.45
CA LEU A 290 3.31 8.16 -7.89
C LEU A 290 2.51 7.68 -9.09
N VAL A 291 1.24 8.03 -9.13
CA VAL A 291 0.32 7.69 -10.24
C VAL A 291 -0.42 8.95 -10.62
N ARG A 292 -0.57 9.24 -11.91
CA ARG A 292 -1.31 10.43 -12.38
C ARG A 292 -2.70 10.45 -11.75
N HIS A 293 -3.17 11.62 -11.30
CA HIS A 293 -4.42 11.75 -10.54
C HIS A 293 -5.66 11.19 -11.26
N SER A 294 -5.67 11.20 -12.60
CA SER A 294 -6.75 10.72 -13.47
C SER A 294 -6.62 9.24 -13.81
N ALA A 295 -5.48 8.61 -13.54
CA ALA A 295 -5.24 7.22 -13.89
C ALA A 295 -5.79 6.26 -12.83
N ALA A 296 -6.58 5.29 -13.28
CA ALA A 296 -7.19 4.27 -12.43
C ALA A 296 -6.45 2.92 -12.52
N ASN A 297 -6.49 2.14 -11.43
CA ASN A 297 -6.03 0.74 -11.38
C ASN A 297 -4.58 0.50 -11.85
N VAL A 298 -3.70 1.49 -11.66
CA VAL A 298 -2.32 1.39 -12.11
C VAL A 298 -1.47 0.55 -11.15
N ASP A 299 -0.80 -0.47 -11.68
CA ASP A 299 0.14 -1.34 -10.95
C ASP A 299 1.58 -0.86 -11.11
N LEU A 300 2.14 -0.32 -10.02
CA LEU A 300 3.51 0.18 -9.94
C LEU A 300 4.60 -0.89 -10.19
N ASN A 301 4.24 -2.16 -10.22
CA ASN A 301 5.17 -3.25 -10.52
C ASN A 301 5.21 -3.59 -12.02
N LYS A 302 4.33 -3.00 -12.83
CA LYS A 302 4.23 -3.23 -14.27
C LYS A 302 4.28 -1.90 -15.05
N PRO A 303 5.38 -1.14 -14.98
CA PRO A 303 5.46 0.19 -15.59
C PRO A 303 5.20 0.15 -17.11
N ASN A 304 5.68 -0.87 -17.80
CA ASN A 304 5.55 -1.01 -19.26
C ASN A 304 4.12 -1.36 -19.72
N ALA A 305 3.19 -1.60 -18.78
CA ALA A 305 1.78 -1.85 -19.12
C ALA A 305 0.97 -0.56 -19.33
N TYR A 306 1.59 0.60 -19.12
CA TYR A 306 0.92 1.90 -19.15
C TYR A 306 1.69 2.89 -20.02
N PRO A 307 1.02 3.89 -20.62
CA PRO A 307 1.69 4.97 -21.35
C PRO A 307 2.68 5.75 -20.48
N ASP A 308 3.68 6.33 -21.12
CA ASP A 308 4.66 7.20 -20.46
C ASP A 308 3.98 8.35 -19.71
N GLY A 309 4.50 8.69 -18.53
CA GLY A 309 3.92 9.70 -17.65
C GLY A 309 2.64 9.28 -16.92
N THR A 310 2.20 8.02 -17.03
CA THR A 310 1.10 7.51 -16.18
C THR A 310 1.54 7.33 -14.72
N MET A 311 2.81 6.96 -14.52
CA MET A 311 3.34 6.70 -13.19
C MET A 311 4.84 6.92 -13.09
N TYR A 312 5.29 7.20 -11.87
CA TYR A 312 6.70 7.33 -11.54
C TYR A 312 7.04 6.63 -10.23
N VAL A 313 8.24 6.08 -10.15
CA VAL A 313 8.84 5.67 -8.88
C VAL A 313 10.10 6.52 -8.68
N ARG A 314 10.09 7.34 -7.64
CA ARG A 314 11.18 8.26 -7.30
C ARG A 314 11.70 7.99 -5.90
N ARG A 315 12.96 8.29 -5.66
CA ARG A 315 13.51 8.31 -4.29
C ARG A 315 13.28 9.69 -3.68
N VAL A 316 13.01 9.75 -2.38
CA VAL A 316 12.78 11.01 -1.65
C VAL A 316 13.92 12.01 -1.87
N GLY A 317 15.16 11.52 -1.88
CA GLY A 317 16.36 12.33 -2.11
C GLY A 317 16.32 13.19 -3.38
N SER A 318 15.57 12.75 -4.40
CA SER A 318 15.49 13.37 -5.73
C SER A 318 14.04 13.49 -6.20
N LEU A 319 13.10 13.74 -5.28
CA LEU A 319 11.67 13.83 -5.58
C LEU A 319 11.26 15.28 -5.86
N PRO A 320 11.26 15.80 -7.10
CA PRO A 320 10.95 17.20 -7.37
C PRO A 320 9.44 17.41 -7.29
N ALA A 321 8.90 17.53 -6.08
CA ALA A 321 7.47 17.54 -5.82
C ALA A 321 7.08 18.65 -4.85
N VAL A 322 5.93 19.27 -5.08
CA VAL A 322 5.24 20.15 -4.12
C VAL A 322 3.96 19.47 -3.70
N LYS A 323 3.73 19.35 -2.39
CA LYS A 323 2.48 18.81 -1.88
C LYS A 323 1.33 19.80 -2.12
N VAL A 324 0.22 19.29 -2.64
CA VAL A 324 -0.97 20.08 -2.95
C VAL A 324 -2.23 19.40 -2.42
N ARG A 325 -3.29 20.18 -2.29
CA ARG A 325 -4.65 19.70 -2.07
C ARG A 325 -5.53 20.22 -3.18
N ILE A 326 -6.48 19.39 -3.58
CA ILE A 326 -7.51 19.75 -4.55
C ILE A 326 -8.83 19.62 -3.79
N ASN A 327 -9.60 20.71 -3.75
CA ASN A 327 -10.89 20.69 -3.08
C ASN A 327 -11.95 19.96 -3.92
N GLU A 328 -13.17 19.88 -3.42
CA GLU A 328 -14.28 19.19 -4.10
C GLU A 328 -14.69 19.86 -5.43
N LEU A 329 -14.30 21.11 -5.64
CA LEU A 329 -14.55 21.89 -6.85
C LEU A 329 -13.38 21.84 -7.85
N GLY A 330 -12.31 21.08 -7.57
CA GLY A 330 -11.15 20.98 -8.44
C GLY A 330 -10.14 22.13 -8.30
N VAL A 331 -10.31 23.03 -7.32
CA VAL A 331 -9.36 24.12 -7.08
C VAL A 331 -8.14 23.60 -6.32
N ILE A 332 -6.97 23.85 -6.89
CA ILE A 332 -5.68 23.45 -6.32
C ILE A 332 -5.17 24.50 -5.32
N ALA A 333 -4.64 24.03 -4.20
CA ALA A 333 -3.97 24.86 -3.20
C ALA A 333 -2.71 24.15 -2.70
N LYS A 334 -1.66 24.93 -2.39
CA LYS A 334 -0.46 24.42 -1.71
C LYS A 334 -0.85 23.94 -0.30
N ALA A 335 -0.31 22.80 0.12
CA ALA A 335 -0.79 22.02 1.27
C ALA A 335 0.00 22.19 2.56
#